data_AF-A0A6J0KSR1-F1
#
_entry.id   AF-A0A6J0KSR1-F1
#
_cell.length_a   1.000
_cell.length_b   1.000
_cell.length_c   1.000
_cell.angle_alpha   90.00
_cell.angle_beta   90.00
_cell.angle_gamma   90.00
#
_symmetry.space_group_name_H-M   'P 1'
#
loop_
_entity.id
_entity.type
_entity.pdbx_description
1 polymer ?
#
loop_
_entity_poly.entity_id
_entity_poly.type
_entity_poly.pdbx_seq_one_letter_code
_entity_poly.pdbx_strand_id
1 'polypeptide(L)'
;MDLSPRRNRIHAFLSKAYEMVDDPSTDKIISWGPNGTTFVVWKPLKCSRDLLTRHLGITNFARFESYGFSKMTVCGQQLEFECSDFVKGHPELLDKIGDRYVAKLRAFHEKRYKPFEDKLKNAKTKEEWDLAVKEFFENNSKERRESRLRMETSPPPAQVPSNGS
;
A
#
# COMPACT_ATOMS: atom_id res chain seq x y z
N MET A 1 19.19 10.69 -0.12
CA MET A 1 18.23 10.44 -1.21
C MET A 1 17.10 11.45 -1.11
N ASP A 2 16.90 12.32 -2.11
CA ASP A 2 15.72 13.19 -2.19
C ASP A 2 14.50 12.37 -2.62
N LEU A 3 13.45 12.41 -1.81
CA LEU A 3 12.20 11.65 -2.01
C LEU A 3 11.02 12.56 -2.37
N SER A 4 11.23 13.87 -2.50
CA SER A 4 10.19 14.84 -2.83
C SER A 4 9.45 14.50 -4.14
N PRO A 5 10.14 14.09 -5.23
CA PRO A 5 9.46 13.67 -6.46
C PRO A 5 8.64 12.38 -6.31
N ARG A 6 8.96 11.53 -5.31
CA ARG A 6 8.15 10.35 -5.00
C ARG A 6 6.91 10.74 -4.20
N ARG A 7 7.05 11.63 -3.21
CA ARG A 7 5.94 12.17 -2.43
C ARG A 7 4.86 12.77 -3.33
N ASN A 8 5.25 13.62 -4.27
CA ASN A 8 4.29 14.27 -5.18
C ASN A 8 3.54 13.27 -6.05
N ARG A 9 4.22 12.22 -6.54
CA ARG A 9 3.58 11.14 -7.30
C ARG A 9 2.58 10.34 -6.47
N ILE A 10 2.88 10.12 -5.20
CA ILE A 10 1.98 9.42 -4.26
C ILE A 10 0.75 10.28 -3.99
N HIS A 11 0.95 11.56 -3.67
CA HIS A 11 -0.16 12.48 -3.47
C HIS A 11 -1.07 12.54 -4.70
N ALA A 12 -0.51 12.74 -5.89
CA ALA A 12 -1.29 12.76 -7.14
C ALA A 12 -2.05 11.44 -7.39
N PHE A 13 -1.47 10.29 -7.03
CA PHE A 13 -2.18 9.01 -7.11
C PHE A 13 -3.35 8.95 -6.11
N LEU A 14 -3.10 9.30 -4.85
CA LEU A 14 -4.09 9.23 -3.78
C LEU A 14 -5.25 10.20 -4.01
N SER A 15 -4.98 11.44 -4.45
CA SER A 15 -6.02 12.41 -4.77
C SER A 15 -6.94 11.91 -5.88
N LYS A 16 -6.36 11.40 -6.98
CA LYS A 16 -7.16 10.83 -8.08
C LYS A 16 -7.95 9.59 -7.65
N ALA A 17 -7.37 8.77 -6.77
CA ALA A 17 -8.06 7.59 -6.25
C ALA A 17 -9.23 7.99 -5.36
N TYR A 18 -9.03 9.01 -4.52
CA TYR A 18 -10.07 9.59 -3.69
C TYR A 18 -11.22 10.14 -4.54
N GLU A 19 -10.91 11.01 -5.52
CA GLU A 19 -11.90 11.57 -6.44
C GLU A 19 -12.70 10.48 -7.18
N MET A 20 -12.01 9.41 -7.61
CA MET A 20 -12.65 8.28 -8.29
C MET A 20 -13.63 7.53 -7.37
N VAL A 21 -13.30 7.35 -6.08
CA VAL A 21 -14.18 6.66 -5.11
C VAL A 21 -15.32 7.57 -4.65
N ASP A 22 -15.08 8.88 -4.62
CA ASP A 22 -16.06 9.89 -4.17
C ASP A 22 -17.06 10.31 -5.26
N ASP A 23 -16.80 9.95 -6.53
CA ASP A 23 -17.71 10.19 -7.65
C ASP A 23 -18.89 9.20 -7.65
N PRO A 24 -20.15 9.67 -7.39
CA PRO A 24 -21.33 8.81 -7.38
C PRO A 24 -21.62 8.12 -8.73
N SER A 25 -21.08 8.64 -9.83
CA SER A 25 -21.21 8.00 -11.15
C SER A 25 -20.54 6.63 -11.20
N THR A 26 -19.56 6.39 -10.32
CA THR A 26 -18.77 5.16 -10.26
C THR A 26 -19.29 4.14 -9.26
N ASP A 27 -20.27 4.49 -8.42
CA ASP A 27 -20.77 3.69 -7.28
C ASP A 27 -21.16 2.24 -7.66
N LYS A 28 -21.61 2.03 -8.90
CA LYS A 28 -21.96 0.70 -9.43
C LYS A 28 -20.75 -0.24 -9.63
N ILE A 29 -19.53 0.27 -9.50
CA ILE A 29 -18.25 -0.40 -9.75
C ILE A 29 -17.33 -0.29 -8.54
N ILE A 30 -17.21 0.91 -7.98
CA ILE A 30 -16.42 1.24 -6.79
C ILE A 30 -17.16 2.32 -6.00
N SER A 31 -17.24 2.19 -4.68
CA SER A 31 -17.87 3.19 -3.82
C SER A 31 -17.23 3.21 -2.45
N TRP A 32 -17.55 4.22 -1.66
CA TRP A 32 -17.31 4.17 -0.21
C TRP A 32 -18.11 3.02 0.43
N GLY A 33 -17.54 2.43 1.48
CA GLY A 33 -18.25 1.54 2.40
C GLY A 33 -19.22 2.32 3.30
N PRO A 34 -20.07 1.63 4.09
CA PRO A 34 -21.15 2.26 4.86
C PRO A 34 -20.69 3.37 5.80
N ASN A 35 -19.51 3.20 6.40
CA ASN A 35 -18.95 4.13 7.39
C ASN A 35 -18.01 5.18 6.77
N GLY A 36 -17.75 5.12 5.46
CA GLY A 36 -16.81 6.03 4.78
C GLY A 36 -15.32 5.84 5.14
N THR A 37 -14.97 4.82 5.92
CA THR A 37 -13.59 4.49 6.33
C THR A 37 -12.93 3.42 5.45
N THR A 38 -13.72 2.83 4.55
CA THR A 38 -13.29 1.81 3.59
C THR A 38 -13.85 2.14 2.22
N PHE A 39 -13.29 1.55 1.17
CA PHE A 39 -13.93 1.55 -0.14
C PHE A 39 -14.12 0.13 -0.64
N VAL A 40 -15.24 -0.10 -1.32
CA VAL A 40 -15.67 -1.40 -1.83
C VAL A 40 -15.59 -1.38 -3.36
N VAL A 41 -14.87 -2.35 -3.91
CA VAL A 41 -14.79 -2.65 -5.34
C VAL A 41 -15.77 -3.76 -5.65
N TRP A 42 -16.96 -3.37 -6.09
CA TRP A 42 -18.06 -4.28 -6.43
C TRP A 42 -17.77 -5.15 -7.65
N LYS A 43 -17.04 -4.60 -8.63
CA LYS A 43 -16.74 -5.27 -9.91
C LYS A 43 -15.24 -5.16 -10.24
N PRO A 44 -14.35 -5.97 -9.65
CA PRO A 44 -12.90 -5.79 -9.78
C PRO A 44 -12.38 -5.79 -11.21
N LEU A 45 -12.86 -6.70 -12.07
CA LEU A 45 -12.45 -6.77 -13.48
C LEU A 45 -12.83 -5.50 -14.25
N LYS A 46 -14.06 -5.01 -14.05
CA LYS A 46 -14.56 -3.80 -14.71
C LYS A 46 -13.85 -2.56 -14.17
N CYS A 47 -13.63 -2.49 -12.87
CA CYS A 47 -12.90 -1.40 -12.22
C CYS A 47 -11.46 -1.31 -12.75
N SER A 48 -10.75 -2.43 -12.87
CA SER A 48 -9.39 -2.47 -13.41
C SER A 48 -9.30 -1.93 -14.85
N ARG A 49 -10.20 -2.40 -15.72
CA ARG A 49 -10.19 -2.01 -17.14
C ARG A 49 -10.67 -0.57 -17.35
N ASP A 50 -11.79 -0.20 -16.74
CA ASP A 50 -12.51 1.03 -17.10
C ASP A 50 -12.10 2.23 -16.23
N LEU A 51 -11.80 2.00 -14.95
CA LEU A 51 -11.50 3.07 -13.98
C LEU A 51 -10.02 3.18 -13.66
N LEU A 52 -9.36 2.11 -13.23
CA LEU A 52 -7.95 2.16 -12.82
C LEU A 52 -7.03 2.60 -13.97
N THR A 53 -7.28 2.08 -15.18
CA THR A 53 -6.45 2.42 -16.34
C THR A 53 -6.67 3.87 -16.77
N ARG A 54 -7.92 4.36 -16.71
CA ARG A 54 -8.31 5.71 -17.13
C ARG A 54 -7.91 6.79 -16.13
N HIS A 55 -8.23 6.59 -14.84
CA HIS A 55 -8.05 7.60 -13.80
C HIS A 55 -6.64 7.54 -13.19
N LEU A 56 -6.10 6.34 -12.98
CA LEU A 56 -4.87 6.13 -12.21
C LEU A 56 -3.68 5.65 -13.04
N GLY A 57 -3.90 5.24 -14.29
CA GLY A 57 -2.85 4.66 -15.14
C GLY A 57 -2.30 3.34 -14.58
N ILE A 58 -3.14 2.55 -13.89
CA ILE A 58 -2.77 1.24 -13.33
C ILE A 58 -3.74 0.16 -13.78
N THR A 59 -3.27 -1.09 -13.76
CA THR A 59 -4.08 -2.24 -14.20
C THR A 59 -4.44 -3.18 -13.05
N ASN A 60 -3.85 -3.02 -11.87
CA ASN A 60 -4.12 -3.88 -10.72
C ASN A 60 -4.19 -3.09 -9.41
N PHE A 61 -4.81 -3.70 -8.39
CA PHE A 61 -5.02 -3.08 -7.09
C PHE A 61 -3.79 -3.15 -6.17
N ALA A 62 -2.74 -3.90 -6.53
CA ALA A 62 -1.56 -4.10 -5.68
C ALA A 62 -0.80 -2.79 -5.40
N ARG A 63 -1.03 -1.75 -6.21
CA ARG A 63 -0.52 -0.40 -5.91
C ARG A 63 -1.12 0.20 -4.63
N PHE A 64 -2.40 -0.06 -4.34
CA PHE A 64 -3.02 0.35 -3.07
C PHE A 64 -2.34 -0.33 -1.88
N GLU A 65 -2.11 -1.64 -1.94
CA GLU A 65 -1.41 -2.39 -0.88
C GLU A 65 0.00 -1.83 -0.61
N SER A 66 0.69 -1.37 -1.66
CA SER A 66 2.01 -0.74 -1.53
C SER A 66 1.99 0.54 -0.68
N TYR A 67 0.89 1.30 -0.73
CA TYR A 67 0.64 2.51 0.07
C TYR A 67 0.06 2.23 1.46
N GLY A 68 -0.14 0.96 1.81
CA GLY A 68 -0.59 0.56 3.14
C GLY A 68 -2.10 0.37 3.27
N PHE A 69 -2.80 0.14 2.16
CA PHE A 69 -4.18 -0.32 2.21
C PHE A 69 -4.22 -1.82 2.51
N SER A 70 -5.05 -2.19 3.46
CA SER A 70 -5.33 -3.60 3.78
C SER A 70 -6.46 -4.10 2.89
N LYS A 71 -6.19 -5.13 2.10
CA LYS A 71 -7.20 -5.81 1.30
C LYS A 71 -8.04 -6.72 2.19
N MET A 72 -9.29 -6.36 2.40
CA MET A 72 -10.31 -7.20 3.01
C MET A 72 -11.05 -7.95 1.90
N THR A 73 -11.00 -9.28 1.93
CA THR A 73 -11.79 -10.07 0.97
C THR A 73 -13.22 -10.14 1.49
N VAL A 74 -14.17 -9.58 0.74
CA VAL A 74 -15.60 -9.71 1.01
C VAL A 74 -16.13 -10.89 0.18
N CYS A 75 -17.09 -11.64 0.71
CA CYS A 75 -17.62 -12.88 0.14
C CYS A 75 -17.83 -12.84 -1.39
N GLY A 76 -17.46 -13.93 -2.08
CA GLY A 76 -17.64 -14.10 -3.52
C GLY A 76 -16.49 -13.50 -4.35
N GLN A 77 -16.66 -12.27 -4.84
CA GLN A 77 -15.76 -11.62 -5.82
C GLN A 77 -15.52 -10.13 -5.54
N GLN A 78 -16.02 -9.59 -4.43
CA GLN A 78 -15.86 -8.17 -4.09
C GLN A 78 -14.57 -7.97 -3.30
N LEU A 79 -13.96 -6.81 -3.48
CA LEU A 79 -12.78 -6.42 -2.69
C LEU A 79 -13.15 -5.21 -1.86
N GLU A 80 -12.81 -5.22 -0.59
CA GLU A 80 -12.88 -4.04 0.25
C GLU A 80 -11.46 -3.66 0.67
N PHE A 81 -11.18 -2.38 0.73
CA PHE A 81 -9.89 -1.87 1.12
C PHE A 81 -10.05 -0.90 2.28
N GLU A 82 -9.23 -1.08 3.29
CA GLU A 82 -9.19 -0.24 4.48
C GLU A 82 -7.86 0.51 4.56
N CYS A 83 -7.92 1.79 4.89
CA CYS A 83 -6.78 2.58 5.32
C CYS A 83 -7.26 3.69 6.25
N SER A 84 -6.65 3.81 7.44
CA SER A 84 -7.10 4.73 8.49
C SER A 84 -7.12 6.22 8.10
N ASP A 85 -6.43 6.60 7.03
CA ASP A 85 -6.32 7.99 6.55
C ASP A 85 -6.91 8.17 5.14
N PHE A 86 -7.63 7.17 4.63
CA PHE A 86 -8.39 7.26 3.38
C PHE A 86 -9.89 7.27 3.73
N VAL A 87 -10.39 8.44 4.13
CA VAL A 87 -11.71 8.59 4.74
C VAL A 87 -12.56 9.59 3.96
N LYS A 88 -13.81 9.23 3.67
CA LYS A 88 -14.78 10.09 2.99
C LYS A 88 -14.93 11.43 3.71
N GLY A 89 -14.88 12.52 2.94
CA GLY A 89 -14.95 13.89 3.43
C GLY A 89 -13.64 14.47 3.94
N HIS A 90 -12.56 13.68 4.00
CA HIS A 90 -11.29 14.05 4.62
C HIS A 90 -10.06 13.87 3.69
N PRO A 91 -10.01 14.55 2.52
CA PRO A 91 -8.90 14.44 1.58
C PRO A 91 -7.57 14.98 2.15
N GLU A 92 -7.58 15.80 3.18
CA GLU A 92 -6.38 16.28 3.88
C GLU A 92 -5.59 15.16 4.56
N LEU A 93 -6.22 14.02 4.86
CA LEU A 93 -5.56 12.87 5.49
C LEU A 93 -4.65 12.10 4.51
N LEU A 94 -4.80 12.32 3.19
CA LEU A 94 -4.00 11.64 2.16
C LEU A 94 -2.50 11.93 2.30
N ASP A 95 -2.12 13.10 2.81
CA ASP A 95 -0.74 13.45 3.10
C ASP A 95 -0.09 12.49 4.11
N LYS A 96 -0.85 12.05 5.12
CA LYS A 96 -0.35 11.09 6.14
C LYS A 96 -0.01 9.74 5.53
N ILE A 97 -0.79 9.30 4.53
CA ILE A 97 -0.48 8.08 3.76
C ILE A 97 0.83 8.26 2.98
N GLY A 98 0.99 9.42 2.33
CA GLY A 98 2.20 9.78 1.62
C GLY A 98 3.44 9.77 2.51
N ASP A 99 3.35 10.38 3.68
CA ASP A 99 4.44 10.47 4.65
C ASP A 99 4.84 9.10 5.20
N ARG A 100 3.87 8.24 5.54
CA ARG A 100 4.16 6.86 5.95
C ARG A 100 4.87 6.08 4.86
N TYR A 101 4.46 6.23 3.60
CA TYR A 101 5.13 5.57 2.51
C TYR A 101 6.57 6.08 2.31
N VAL A 102 6.80 7.39 2.41
CA VAL A 102 8.16 7.96 2.37
C VAL A 102 9.01 7.43 3.51
N ALA A 103 8.47 7.37 4.74
CA ALA A 103 9.16 6.78 5.88
C ALA A 103 9.50 5.30 5.65
N LYS A 104 8.56 4.52 5.09
CA LYS A 104 8.79 3.11 4.70
C LYS A 104 9.91 2.97 3.67
N LEU A 105 9.97 3.85 2.66
CA LEU A 105 11.05 3.86 1.67
C LEU A 105 12.40 4.21 2.30
N ARG A 106 12.44 5.21 3.19
CA ARG A 106 13.67 5.58 3.92
C ARG A 106 14.16 4.41 4.77
N ALA A 107 13.27 3.78 5.53
CA ALA A 107 13.59 2.62 6.35
C ALA A 107 14.08 1.44 5.51
N PHE A 108 13.45 1.17 4.37
CA PHE A 108 13.91 0.13 3.43
C PHE A 108 15.31 0.45 2.90
N HIS A 109 15.55 1.69 2.47
CA HIS A 109 16.83 2.09 1.94
C HIS A 109 17.94 1.94 3.00
N GLU A 110 17.74 2.52 4.19
CA GLU A 110 18.76 2.52 5.24
C GLU A 110 19.02 1.10 5.79
N LYS A 111 17.96 0.32 6.05
CA LYS A 111 18.11 -0.99 6.70
C LYS A 111 18.47 -2.12 5.73
N ARG A 112 18.11 -2.01 4.45
CA ARG A 112 18.24 -3.14 3.50
C ARG A 112 19.10 -2.81 2.31
N TYR A 113 18.86 -1.68 1.65
CA TYR A 113 19.56 -1.36 0.41
C TYR A 113 20.97 -0.85 0.64
N LYS A 114 21.19 0.05 1.60
CA LYS A 114 22.50 0.65 1.86
C LYS A 114 23.58 -0.37 2.29
N PRO A 115 23.32 -1.31 3.21
CA PRO A 115 24.28 -2.37 3.52
C PRO A 115 24.59 -3.27 2.31
N PHE A 116 23.59 -3.51 1.46
CA PHE A 116 23.78 -4.26 0.22
C PHE A 116 24.63 -3.48 -0.79
N GLU A 117 24.35 -2.19 -0.97
CA GLU A 117 25.14 -1.30 -1.83
C GLU A 117 26.60 -1.21 -1.38
N ASP A 118 26.85 -1.12 -0.08
CA ASP A 118 28.20 -1.11 0.49
C ASP A 118 28.93 -2.45 0.22
N LYS A 119 28.23 -3.59 0.35
CA LYS A 119 28.79 -4.90 -0.02
C LYS A 119 29.14 -4.97 -1.51
N LEU A 120 28.28 -4.45 -2.40
CA LEU A 120 28.55 -4.43 -3.83
C LEU A 120 29.75 -3.56 -4.18
N LYS A 121 29.90 -2.38 -3.56
CA LYS A 121 31.02 -1.47 -3.79
C LYS A 121 32.35 -2.02 -3.27
N ASN A 122 32.30 -2.81 -2.19
CA ASN A 122 33.48 -3.39 -1.56
C ASN A 122 33.87 -4.77 -2.11
N ALA A 123 33.01 -5.40 -2.92
CA ALA A 123 33.30 -6.67 -3.55
C ALA A 123 34.47 -6.53 -4.54
N LYS A 124 35.50 -7.35 -4.35
CA LYS A 124 36.70 -7.38 -5.19
C LYS A 124 36.67 -8.52 -6.20
N THR A 125 35.88 -9.55 -5.93
CA THR A 125 35.69 -10.68 -6.84
C THR A 125 34.24 -10.84 -7.27
N LYS A 126 34.03 -11.60 -8.35
CA LYS A 126 32.70 -11.92 -8.85
C LYS A 126 31.91 -12.77 -7.84
N GLU A 127 32.59 -13.66 -7.13
CA GLU A 127 31.98 -14.53 -6.12
C GLU A 127 31.44 -13.72 -4.94
N GLU A 128 32.19 -12.71 -4.49
CA GLU A 128 31.73 -11.79 -3.43
C GLU A 128 30.51 -10.97 -3.89
N TRP A 129 30.50 -10.52 -5.14
CA TRP A 129 29.38 -9.79 -5.73
C TRP A 129 28.14 -10.69 -5.86
N ASP A 130 28.30 -11.89 -6.41
CA ASP A 130 27.23 -12.88 -6.59
C ASP A 130 26.66 -13.31 -5.24
N LEU A 131 27.51 -13.50 -4.22
CA LEU A 131 27.10 -13.80 -2.86
C LEU A 131 26.29 -12.64 -2.26
N ALA A 132 26.75 -11.39 -2.38
CA ALA A 132 26.03 -10.23 -1.86
C ALA A 132 24.65 -10.08 -2.52
N VAL A 133 24.54 -10.33 -3.82
CA VAL A 133 23.28 -10.34 -4.56
C VAL A 133 22.35 -11.45 -4.08
N LYS A 134 22.88 -12.68 -3.95
CA LYS A 134 22.11 -13.82 -3.45
C LYS A 134 21.56 -13.56 -2.04
N GLU A 135 22.41 -13.11 -1.12
CA GLU A 135 22.02 -12.77 0.26
C GLU A 135 20.92 -11.69 0.29
N PHE A 136 21.03 -10.66 -0.56
CA PHE A 136 20.02 -9.61 -0.61
C PHE A 136 18.63 -10.15 -1.02
N PHE A 137 18.57 -10.99 -2.04
CA PHE A 137 17.30 -11.57 -2.48
C PHE A 137 16.72 -12.55 -1.46
N GLU A 138 17.56 -13.39 -0.84
CA GLU A 138 17.14 -14.33 0.20
C GLU A 138 16.61 -13.60 1.44
N ASN A 139 17.33 -12.59 1.93
CA ASN A 139 16.91 -11.80 3.08
C ASN A 139 15.58 -11.08 2.81
N ASN A 140 15.41 -10.46 1.63
CA ASN A 140 14.14 -9.82 1.27
C ASN A 140 12.98 -10.84 1.15
N SER A 141 13.26 -12.06 0.66
CA SER A 141 12.26 -13.12 0.59
C SER A 141 11.82 -13.57 2.00
N LYS A 142 12.80 -13.82 2.88
CA LYS A 142 12.57 -14.20 4.28
C LYS A 142 11.76 -13.15 5.02
N GLU A 143 12.15 -11.88 4.90
CA GLU A 143 11.45 -10.78 5.56
C GLU A 143 10.01 -10.59 5.09
N ARG A 144 9.72 -10.79 3.80
CA ARG A 144 8.33 -10.75 3.30
C ARG A 144 7.49 -11.87 3.91
N ARG A 145 8.05 -13.07 4.03
CA ARG A 145 7.39 -14.23 4.66
C ARG A 145 7.12 -13.96 6.14
N GLU A 146 8.10 -13.44 6.86
CA GLU A 146 7.95 -13.08 8.27
C GLU A 146 6.96 -11.93 8.49
N SER A 147 6.98 -10.92 7.63
CA SER A 147 6.03 -9.80 7.71
C SER A 147 4.60 -10.27 7.52
N ARG A 148 4.36 -11.20 6.58
CA ARG A 148 3.05 -11.82 6.38
C ARG A 148 2.61 -12.58 7.64
N LEU A 149 3.50 -13.39 8.20
CA LEU A 149 3.21 -14.16 9.42
C LEU A 149 2.87 -13.23 10.60
N ARG A 150 3.61 -12.14 10.79
CA ARG A 150 3.32 -11.15 11.86
C ARG A 150 1.94 -10.50 11.72
N MET A 151 1.47 -10.29 10.49
CA MET A 151 0.12 -9.75 10.24
C MET A 151 -0.96 -10.78 10.54
N GLU A 152 -0.73 -12.06 10.21
CA GLU A 152 -1.67 -13.16 10.48
C GLU A 152 -1.77 -13.50 11.98
N THR A 153 -0.69 -13.33 12.74
CA THR A 153 -0.64 -13.64 14.18
C THR A 153 -0.98 -12.46 15.09
N SER A 154 -1.33 -11.29 14.54
CA SER A 154 -1.64 -10.11 15.35
C SER A 154 -3.02 -10.25 16.00
N PRO A 155 -3.16 -10.07 17.32
CA PRO A 155 -4.47 -10.12 17.97
C PRO A 155 -5.37 -8.99 17.45
N PRO A 156 -6.69 -9.22 17.31
CA PRO A 156 -7.62 -8.18 16.89
C PRO A 156 -7.59 -7.01 17.88
N PRO A 157 -7.75 -5.75 17.40
CA PRO A 157 -7.75 -4.59 18.27
C PRO A 157 -8.84 -4.73 19.34
N ALA A 158 -8.49 -4.41 20.59
CA ALA A 158 -9.39 -4.48 21.73
C ALA A 158 -10.64 -3.63 21.44
N GLN A 159 -11.81 -4.27 21.44
CA GLN A 159 -13.08 -3.55 21.36
C GLN A 159 -13.21 -2.65 22.59
N VAL A 160 -13.27 -1.34 22.37
CA VAL A 160 -13.52 -0.37 23.43
C VAL A 160 -14.95 -0.60 23.90
N PRO A 161 -15.20 -0.92 25.19
CA PRO A 161 -16.56 -1.14 25.65
C PRO A 161 -17.35 0.16 25.51
N SER A 162 -18.46 0.08 24.77
CA SER A 162 -19.46 1.14 24.67
C SER A 162 -20.10 1.32 26.05
N ASN A 163 -19.65 2.32 26.81
CA ASN A 163 -20.37 2.78 27.99
C ASN A 163 -21.65 3.48 27.52
N GLY A 164 -22.73 2.72 27.40
CA GLY A 164 -24.09 3.26 27.32
C GLY A 164 -24.49 3.81 28.69
N SER A 165 -24.84 5.09 28.71
CA SER A 165 -25.66 5.72 29.76
C SER A 165 -27.11 5.74 29.32
#